data_AF-G5J105-F1
#
_entry.id   AF-G5J105-F1
#
_cell.length_a   1.000
_cell.length_b   1.000
_cell.length_c   1.000
_cell.angle_alpha   90.00
_cell.angle_beta   90.00
_cell.angle_gamma   90.00
#
_symmetry.space_group_name_H-M   'P 1'
#
loop_
_entity.id
_entity.type
_entity.pdbx_description
1 polymer ?
#
loop_
_entity_poly.entity_id
_entity_poly.type
_entity_poly.pdbx_seq_one_letter_code
_entity_poly.pdbx_strand_id
1 'polypeptide(L)'
;MEVLNEDLEDVEDWQRFILQEWGESDDLTRDDKYGYEDALAQLKSHQFGWVKFGLWAFSLRSKRFYKYHHKTWKQFCENVLHRNRYYVDKLIKAVRVMKDLICAGFEVLPQNEYQCRFLTKFWGEELTENWAMIVDAVPPHLITGDLLKAQFSVREEKEEKWIKVNSQVWEEFQWKARQKGLNPNHVIEDILHEWEDEDYEPNTDDLADDEVEEVPTEKLEAWQDDLQALIEEKDRTDNWFTQLIFWSFAYANST
;
A
#
# COMPACT_ATOMS: atom_id res chain seq x y z
N MET A 1 -2.42 12.62 10.18
CA MET A 1 -1.11 12.89 9.53
C MET A 1 0.04 12.94 10.55
N GLU A 2 -0.23 12.65 11.84
CA GLU A 2 0.77 12.61 12.92
C GLU A 2 1.30 11.19 13.19
N VAL A 3 0.55 10.14 12.83
CA VAL A 3 0.95 8.72 13.01
C VAL A 3 2.16 8.29 12.17
N LEU A 4 2.57 9.08 11.16
CA LEU A 4 3.76 8.76 10.34
C LEU A 4 5.09 9.15 10.98
N ASN A 5 5.10 9.95 12.05
CA ASN A 5 6.35 10.49 12.61
C ASN A 5 6.94 9.64 13.74
N GLU A 6 6.14 8.87 14.49
CA GLU A 6 6.63 8.06 15.61
C GLU A 6 7.24 6.72 15.15
N ASP A 7 6.73 6.10 14.07
CA ASP A 7 7.25 4.83 13.53
C ASP A 7 8.55 4.95 12.71
N LEU A 8 9.23 6.09 12.80
CA LEU A 8 10.42 6.41 11.99
C LEU A 8 11.68 6.68 12.81
N GLU A 9 11.65 6.68 14.15
CA GLU A 9 12.91 6.69 14.93
C GLU A 9 13.66 5.36 14.77
N ASP A 10 12.93 4.25 14.59
CA ASP A 10 13.49 2.95 14.17
C ASP A 10 14.07 2.95 12.74
N VAL A 11 13.96 4.06 12.00
CA VAL A 11 14.45 4.14 10.61
C VAL A 11 15.96 4.21 10.50
N GLU A 12 16.63 4.76 11.50
CA GLU A 12 18.08 4.83 11.48
C GLU A 12 18.72 3.45 11.59
N ASP A 13 18.09 2.50 12.29
CA ASP A 13 18.64 1.16 12.52
C ASP A 13 18.51 0.25 11.30
N TRP A 14 17.38 0.24 10.60
CA TRP A 14 17.27 -0.55 9.37
C TRP A 14 17.98 0.11 8.18
N GLN A 15 18.06 1.45 8.15
CA GLN A 15 18.92 2.16 7.18
C GLN A 15 20.38 1.76 7.34
N ARG A 16 20.86 1.68 8.59
CA ARG A 16 22.20 1.19 8.90
C ARG A 16 22.36 -0.28 8.55
N PHE A 17 21.38 -1.13 8.86
CA PHE A 17 21.41 -2.55 8.47
C PHE A 17 21.59 -2.73 6.95
N ILE A 18 20.76 -2.07 6.13
CA ILE A 18 20.83 -2.16 4.65
C ILE A 18 22.09 -1.49 4.06
N LEU A 19 22.66 -0.50 4.74
CA LEU A 19 23.88 0.19 4.28
C LEU A 19 25.17 -0.51 4.72
N GLN A 20 25.17 -1.13 5.91
CA GLN A 20 26.33 -1.78 6.52
C GLN A 20 26.54 -3.22 6.02
N GLU A 21 25.47 -3.92 5.71
CA GLU A 21 25.54 -5.29 5.16
C GLU A 21 26.04 -5.32 3.69
N TRP A 22 26.14 -4.15 3.04
CA TRP A 22 26.38 -4.01 1.59
C TRP A 22 27.67 -3.24 1.30
N GLY A 23 28.78 -3.64 1.93
CA GLY A 23 30.11 -3.12 1.60
C GLY A 23 30.51 -3.44 0.15
N GLU A 24 31.05 -2.45 -0.56
CA GLU A 24 31.59 -2.61 -1.92
C GLU A 24 32.92 -3.37 -1.84
N SER A 25 33.01 -4.51 -2.50
CA SER A 25 34.27 -5.24 -2.73
C SER A 25 34.51 -5.25 -4.24
N ASP A 26 35.59 -4.58 -4.65
CA ASP A 26 35.83 -4.15 -6.05
C ASP A 26 36.32 -5.26 -6.99
N ASP A 27 36.69 -6.46 -6.50
CA ASP A 27 37.32 -7.49 -7.33
C ASP A 27 36.75 -8.91 -7.11
N LEU A 28 35.98 -9.37 -8.09
CA LEU A 28 35.48 -10.74 -8.24
C LEU A 28 36.63 -11.69 -8.64
N THR A 29 37.45 -12.12 -7.67
CA THR A 29 38.50 -13.12 -7.92
C THR A 29 37.92 -14.54 -7.93
N ARG A 30 38.25 -15.33 -8.96
CA ARG A 30 37.68 -16.66 -9.27
C ARG A 30 37.95 -17.74 -8.20
N ASP A 31 38.92 -17.54 -7.32
CA ASP A 31 39.57 -18.60 -6.54
C ASP A 31 39.24 -18.63 -5.04
N ASP A 32 38.20 -17.92 -4.59
CA ASP A 32 37.83 -17.99 -3.17
C ASP A 32 36.34 -18.26 -2.96
N LYS A 33 36.02 -19.24 -2.10
CA LYS A 33 34.64 -19.54 -1.69
C LYS A 33 33.96 -18.30 -1.06
N TYR A 34 34.76 -17.43 -0.45
CA TYR A 34 34.34 -16.14 0.09
C TYR A 34 34.00 -15.12 -1.01
N GLY A 35 34.65 -15.19 -2.18
CA GLY A 35 34.36 -14.30 -3.32
C GLY A 35 33.01 -14.58 -3.99
N TYR A 36 32.53 -15.84 -3.98
CA TYR A 36 31.18 -16.17 -4.47
C TYR A 36 30.08 -15.58 -3.57
N GLU A 37 30.18 -15.78 -2.25
CA GLU A 37 29.18 -15.26 -1.31
C GLU A 37 29.18 -13.74 -1.27
N ASP A 38 30.36 -13.11 -1.29
CA ASP A 38 30.50 -11.65 -1.37
C ASP A 38 29.90 -11.08 -2.66
N ALA A 39 30.22 -11.67 -3.82
CA ALA A 39 29.64 -11.25 -5.09
C ALA A 39 28.13 -11.48 -5.16
N LEU A 40 27.62 -12.56 -4.55
CA LEU A 40 26.19 -12.82 -4.47
C LEU A 40 25.49 -11.80 -3.57
N ALA A 41 26.10 -11.44 -2.43
CA ALA A 41 25.61 -10.38 -1.55
C ALA A 41 25.58 -9.04 -2.28
N GLN A 42 26.65 -8.70 -3.02
CA GLN A 42 26.68 -7.51 -3.87
C GLN A 42 25.62 -7.54 -4.96
N LEU A 43 25.38 -8.68 -5.63
CA LEU A 43 24.36 -8.78 -6.67
C LEU A 43 22.95 -8.57 -6.10
N LYS A 44 22.63 -9.23 -4.98
CA LYS A 44 21.38 -9.04 -4.23
C LYS A 44 21.24 -7.60 -3.75
N SER A 45 22.35 -6.98 -3.37
CA SER A 45 22.43 -5.57 -3.02
C SER A 45 21.97 -4.70 -4.19
N HIS A 46 22.64 -4.80 -5.34
CA HIS A 46 22.29 -4.01 -6.52
C HIS A 46 20.85 -4.23 -6.98
N GLN A 47 20.30 -5.43 -6.79
CA GLN A 47 18.91 -5.77 -7.10
C GLN A 47 17.89 -4.92 -6.33
N PHE A 48 18.14 -4.55 -5.06
CA PHE A 48 17.28 -3.61 -4.33
C PHE A 48 17.85 -2.18 -4.24
N GLY A 49 18.72 -1.79 -5.18
CA GLY A 49 19.20 -0.40 -5.28
C GLY A 49 18.06 0.64 -5.43
N TRP A 50 16.92 0.23 -6.01
CA TRP A 50 15.72 1.06 -6.09
C TRP A 50 15.09 1.34 -4.72
N VAL A 51 15.23 0.41 -3.76
CA VAL A 51 14.77 0.58 -2.37
C VAL A 51 15.63 1.63 -1.67
N LYS A 52 16.96 1.50 -1.79
CA LYS A 52 17.91 2.52 -1.28
C LYS A 52 17.57 3.90 -1.83
N PHE A 53 17.36 4.01 -3.14
CA PHE A 53 16.98 5.27 -3.78
C PHE A 53 15.66 5.83 -3.20
N GLY A 54 14.61 5.00 -3.11
CA GLY A 54 13.31 5.44 -2.60
C GLY A 54 13.37 5.89 -1.14
N LEU A 55 14.20 5.24 -0.33
CA LEU A 55 14.42 5.59 1.07
C LEU A 55 15.13 6.94 1.23
N TRP A 56 16.22 7.16 0.49
CA TRP A 56 16.90 8.46 0.48
C TRP A 56 15.98 9.57 -0.03
N ALA A 57 15.20 9.29 -1.07
CA ALA A 57 14.21 10.23 -1.58
C ALA A 57 13.14 10.56 -0.54
N PHE A 58 12.66 9.57 0.22
CA PHE A 58 11.74 9.78 1.34
C PHE A 58 12.37 10.68 2.41
N SER A 59 13.59 10.37 2.87
CA SER A 59 14.31 11.17 3.87
C SER A 59 14.50 12.62 3.43
N LEU A 60 14.95 12.85 2.19
CA LEU A 60 15.11 14.19 1.61
C LEU A 60 13.78 14.95 1.53
N ARG A 61 12.69 14.25 1.18
CA ARG A 61 11.36 14.84 1.05
C ARG A 61 10.76 15.19 2.41
N SER A 62 10.78 14.26 3.36
CA SER A 62 10.19 14.38 4.69
C SER A 62 10.91 15.43 5.53
N LYS A 63 12.26 15.41 5.54
CA LYS A 63 13.09 16.43 6.21
C LYS A 63 13.18 17.74 5.41
N ARG A 64 12.54 17.80 4.23
CA ARG A 64 12.50 18.97 3.33
C ARG A 64 13.88 19.52 2.94
N PHE A 65 14.92 18.69 2.93
CA PHE A 65 16.30 19.11 2.61
C PHE A 65 16.43 19.70 1.20
N TYR A 66 15.57 19.30 0.26
CA TYR A 66 15.54 19.92 -1.07
C TYR A 66 15.30 21.44 -1.03
N LYS A 67 14.69 21.98 0.04
CA LYS A 67 14.37 23.41 0.16
C LYS A 67 15.60 24.32 0.26
N TYR A 68 16.78 23.79 0.59
CA TYR A 68 18.01 24.57 0.61
C TYR A 68 18.43 25.05 -0.79
N HIS A 69 18.09 24.30 -1.84
CA HIS A 69 18.50 24.60 -3.22
C HIS A 69 17.33 24.70 -4.21
N HIS A 70 16.13 24.20 -3.86
CA HIS A 70 14.97 24.14 -4.76
C HIS A 70 13.68 24.52 -4.04
N LYS A 71 12.81 25.29 -4.70
CA LYS A 71 11.55 25.77 -4.08
C LYS A 71 10.54 24.64 -3.85
N THR A 72 10.52 23.64 -4.73
CA THR A 72 9.54 22.56 -4.69
C THR A 72 10.20 21.19 -4.86
N TRP A 73 9.56 20.16 -4.30
CA TRP A 73 9.98 18.76 -4.48
C TRP A 73 10.03 18.36 -5.96
N LYS A 74 9.09 18.86 -6.77
CA LYS A 74 9.05 18.63 -8.21
C LYS A 74 10.31 19.15 -8.91
N GLN A 75 10.69 20.40 -8.63
CA GLN A 75 11.89 21.00 -9.21
C GLN A 75 13.15 20.23 -8.83
N PHE A 76 13.25 19.76 -7.58
CA PHE A 76 14.37 18.93 -7.16
C PHE A 76 14.41 17.61 -7.94
N CYS A 77 13.29 16.89 -8.05
CA CYS A 77 13.23 15.63 -8.81
C CYS A 77 13.63 15.81 -10.27
N GLU A 78 13.11 16.85 -10.93
CA GLU A 78 13.33 17.08 -12.36
C GLU A 78 14.75 17.60 -12.65
N ASN A 79 15.26 18.53 -11.82
CA ASN A 79 16.52 19.22 -12.08
C ASN A 79 17.74 18.48 -11.53
N VAL A 80 17.61 17.77 -10.41
CA VAL A 80 18.74 17.07 -9.75
C VAL A 80 18.70 15.57 -10.03
N LEU A 81 17.54 14.95 -9.84
CA LEU A 81 17.42 13.50 -10.02
C LEU A 81 17.18 13.10 -11.48
N HIS A 82 16.86 14.06 -12.35
CA HIS A 82 16.46 13.82 -13.74
C HIS A 82 15.35 12.76 -13.85
N ARG A 83 14.38 12.84 -12.95
CA ARG A 83 13.21 11.95 -12.87
C ARG A 83 11.94 12.74 -12.65
N ASN A 84 10.85 12.21 -13.18
CA ASN A 84 9.53 12.75 -12.90
C ASN A 84 9.21 12.59 -11.40
N ARG A 85 8.72 13.64 -10.74
CA ARG A 85 8.22 13.61 -9.36
C ARG A 85 7.33 12.39 -9.09
N TYR A 86 6.41 12.08 -9.99
CA TYR A 86 5.46 10.98 -9.82
C TYR A 86 6.15 9.61 -9.74
N TYR A 87 7.23 9.41 -10.51
CA TYR A 87 8.04 8.20 -10.44
C TYR A 87 8.76 8.09 -9.09
N VAL A 88 9.35 9.18 -8.60
CA VAL A 88 10.01 9.21 -7.29
C VAL A 88 9.00 8.97 -6.16
N ASP A 89 7.83 9.59 -6.24
CA ASP A 89 6.75 9.40 -5.27
C ASP A 89 6.22 7.95 -5.27
N LYS A 90 6.22 7.26 -6.43
CA LYS A 90 5.91 5.83 -6.52
C LYS A 90 6.95 4.95 -5.82
N LEU A 91 8.23 5.22 -6.06
CA LEU A 91 9.32 4.49 -5.39
C LEU A 91 9.20 4.64 -3.87
N ILE A 92 8.96 5.84 -3.36
CA ILE A 92 8.75 6.08 -1.94
C ILE A 92 7.62 5.20 -1.37
N LYS A 93 6.48 5.11 -2.08
CA LYS A 93 5.36 4.25 -1.66
C LYS A 93 5.70 2.77 -1.71
N ALA A 94 6.45 2.34 -2.72
CA ALA A 94 6.89 0.94 -2.84
C ALA A 94 7.88 0.56 -1.73
N VAL A 95 8.75 1.48 -1.32
CA VAL A 95 9.67 1.27 -0.18
C VAL A 95 8.92 1.07 1.12
N ARG A 96 7.78 1.74 1.32
CA ARG A 96 6.92 1.48 2.48
C ARG A 96 6.47 0.01 2.51
N VAL A 97 5.94 -0.49 1.40
CA VAL A 97 5.55 -1.91 1.27
C VAL A 97 6.72 -2.83 1.60
N MET A 98 7.92 -2.55 1.08
CA MET A 98 9.11 -3.34 1.39
C MET A 98 9.44 -3.31 2.89
N LYS A 99 9.44 -2.14 3.52
CA LYS A 99 9.66 -1.98 4.97
C LYS A 99 8.67 -2.84 5.74
N ASP A 100 7.38 -2.70 5.46
CA ASP A 100 6.31 -3.37 6.18
C ASP A 100 6.46 -4.91 6.07
N LEU A 101 6.77 -5.43 4.88
CA LEU A 101 6.99 -6.86 4.67
C LEU A 101 8.28 -7.39 5.34
N ILE A 102 9.35 -6.60 5.35
CA ILE A 102 10.59 -6.95 6.06
C ILE A 102 10.33 -7.01 7.57
N CYS A 103 9.65 -6.00 8.12
CA CYS A 103 9.29 -5.95 9.53
C CYS A 103 8.35 -7.11 9.94
N ALA A 104 7.52 -7.59 9.02
CA ALA A 104 6.67 -8.77 9.21
C ALA A 104 7.43 -10.11 9.07
N GLY A 105 8.73 -10.09 8.75
CA GLY A 105 9.57 -11.29 8.72
C GLY A 105 9.53 -12.09 7.42
N PHE A 106 9.05 -11.53 6.31
CA PHE A 106 9.03 -12.23 5.02
C PHE A 106 10.44 -12.36 4.42
N GLU A 107 10.87 -13.59 4.12
CA GLU A 107 12.11 -13.85 3.38
C GLU A 107 11.96 -13.57 1.88
N VAL A 108 10.77 -13.85 1.33
CA VAL A 108 10.46 -13.63 -0.08
C VAL A 108 9.87 -12.24 -0.24
N LEU A 109 10.68 -11.33 -0.78
CA LEU A 109 10.32 -9.93 -0.96
C LEU A 109 9.99 -9.60 -2.42
N PRO A 110 9.18 -8.55 -2.67
CA PRO A 110 9.05 -7.96 -3.99
C PRO A 110 10.41 -7.53 -4.57
N GLN A 111 10.65 -7.91 -5.81
CA GLN A 111 11.91 -7.72 -6.53
C GLN A 111 12.00 -6.36 -7.24
N ASN A 112 10.87 -5.70 -7.48
CA ASN A 112 10.82 -4.41 -8.17
C ASN A 112 9.63 -3.55 -7.73
N GLU A 113 9.70 -2.26 -8.03
CA GLU A 113 8.61 -1.30 -7.72
C GLU A 113 7.27 -1.71 -8.33
N TYR A 114 7.26 -2.32 -9.51
CA TYR A 114 6.02 -2.68 -10.20
C TYR A 114 5.24 -3.74 -9.44
N GLN A 115 5.92 -4.69 -8.79
CA GLN A 115 5.28 -5.66 -7.91
C GLN A 115 4.69 -4.99 -6.66
N CYS A 116 5.43 -4.09 -6.02
CA CYS A 116 4.93 -3.35 -4.85
C CYS A 116 3.72 -2.46 -5.17
N ARG A 117 3.63 -1.95 -6.41
CA ARG A 117 2.65 -0.93 -6.79
C ARG A 117 1.21 -1.30 -6.41
N PHE A 118 0.82 -2.54 -6.64
CA PHE A 118 -0.54 -3.03 -6.37
C PHE A 118 -0.81 -3.27 -4.89
N LEU A 119 0.26 -3.44 -4.11
CA LEU A 119 0.23 -3.63 -2.66
C LEU A 119 0.19 -2.29 -1.90
N THR A 120 0.53 -1.17 -2.55
CA THR A 120 0.63 0.14 -1.88
C THR A 120 -0.69 0.63 -1.24
N LYS A 121 -1.83 0.07 -1.63
CA LYS A 121 -3.15 0.39 -1.07
C LYS A 121 -3.43 -0.31 0.28
N PHE A 122 -2.77 -1.42 0.54
CA PHE A 122 -2.94 -2.22 1.76
C PHE A 122 -1.98 -1.73 2.86
N TRP A 123 -2.34 -1.99 4.12
CA TRP A 123 -1.60 -1.59 5.32
C TRP A 123 -1.74 -2.65 6.43
N GLY A 124 -0.73 -2.75 7.31
CA GLY A 124 -0.79 -3.65 8.47
C GLY A 124 -1.04 -5.11 8.10
N GLU A 125 -1.93 -5.76 8.84
CA GLU A 125 -2.29 -7.18 8.66
C GLU A 125 -2.80 -7.48 7.24
N GLU A 126 -3.60 -6.58 6.64
CA GLU A 126 -4.12 -6.77 5.29
C GLU A 126 -3.00 -6.89 4.25
N LEU A 127 -1.91 -6.12 4.41
CA LEU A 127 -0.76 -6.23 3.52
C LEU A 127 -0.04 -7.57 3.69
N THR A 128 0.16 -7.99 4.95
CA THR A 128 0.89 -9.22 5.26
C THR A 128 0.12 -10.46 4.83
N GLU A 129 -1.19 -10.50 5.05
CA GLU A 129 -2.06 -11.60 4.64
C GLU A 129 -2.11 -11.74 3.11
N ASN A 130 -2.32 -10.62 2.41
CA ASN A 130 -2.34 -10.61 0.94
C ASN A 130 -1.01 -11.07 0.34
N TRP A 131 0.11 -10.68 0.96
CA TRP A 131 1.43 -11.11 0.50
C TRP A 131 1.73 -12.58 0.82
N ALA A 132 1.39 -13.04 2.03
CA ALA A 132 1.51 -14.45 2.42
C ALA A 132 0.76 -15.37 1.46
N MET A 133 -0.49 -15.04 1.13
CA MET A 133 -1.29 -15.79 0.17
C MET A 133 -0.60 -15.98 -1.19
N ILE A 134 0.13 -14.96 -1.65
CA ILE A 134 0.85 -15.04 -2.94
C ILE A 134 2.09 -15.89 -2.84
N VAL A 135 2.89 -15.69 -1.78
CA VAL A 135 4.14 -16.43 -1.56
C VAL A 135 3.86 -17.92 -1.38
N ASP A 136 2.75 -18.27 -0.72
CA ASP A 136 2.32 -19.66 -0.53
C ASP A 136 1.80 -20.31 -1.82
N ALA A 137 1.13 -19.53 -2.67
CA ALA A 137 0.52 -20.04 -3.89
C ALA A 137 1.47 -20.09 -5.10
N VAL A 138 2.45 -19.18 -5.17
CA VAL A 138 3.26 -18.94 -6.37
C VAL A 138 4.76 -18.96 -6.04
N PRO A 139 5.56 -19.78 -6.75
CA PRO A 139 7.01 -19.78 -6.58
C PRO A 139 7.62 -18.37 -6.77
N PRO A 140 8.65 -17.98 -5.98
CA PRO A 140 9.16 -16.60 -5.96
C PRO A 140 9.53 -16.01 -7.32
N HIS A 141 10.11 -16.80 -8.22
CA HIS A 141 10.53 -16.37 -9.55
C HIS A 141 9.38 -16.18 -10.55
N LEU A 142 8.16 -16.63 -10.21
CA LEU A 142 6.95 -16.48 -11.03
C LEU A 142 6.02 -15.37 -10.51
N ILE A 143 6.32 -14.77 -9.36
CA ILE A 143 5.58 -13.62 -8.85
C ILE A 143 5.90 -12.42 -9.74
N THR A 144 5.04 -12.14 -10.71
CA THR A 144 5.21 -11.01 -11.63
C THR A 144 4.30 -9.85 -11.26
N GLY A 145 4.66 -8.63 -11.65
CA GLY A 145 3.79 -7.48 -11.43
C GLY A 145 2.44 -7.59 -12.14
N ASP A 146 2.36 -8.30 -13.28
CA ASP A 146 1.09 -8.52 -13.98
C ASP A 146 0.20 -9.57 -13.28
N LEU A 147 0.80 -10.56 -12.62
CA LEU A 147 0.06 -11.47 -11.73
C LEU A 147 -0.54 -10.70 -10.55
N LEU A 148 0.25 -9.84 -9.90
CA LEU A 148 -0.22 -9.00 -8.79
C LEU A 148 -1.28 -8.00 -9.25
N LYS A 149 -1.12 -7.47 -10.47
CA LYS A 149 -2.12 -6.62 -11.11
C LYS A 149 -3.42 -7.37 -11.31
N ALA A 150 -3.39 -8.59 -11.85
CA ALA A 150 -4.58 -9.40 -12.07
C ALA A 150 -5.29 -9.75 -10.75
N GLN A 151 -4.51 -10.04 -9.70
CA GLN A 151 -5.04 -10.40 -8.39
C GLN A 151 -5.67 -9.21 -7.65
N PHE A 152 -5.00 -8.05 -7.64
CA PHE A 152 -5.38 -6.93 -6.77
C PHE A 152 -5.96 -5.72 -7.48
N SER A 153 -5.86 -5.64 -8.82
CA SER A 153 -6.66 -4.66 -9.53
C SER A 153 -8.09 -5.16 -9.51
N VAL A 154 -8.81 -4.77 -8.45
CA VAL A 154 -10.27 -4.74 -8.48
C VAL A 154 -10.62 -4.06 -9.79
N ARG A 155 -11.36 -4.77 -10.64
CA ARG A 155 -12.02 -4.20 -11.80
C ARG A 155 -13.08 -3.27 -11.22
N GLU A 156 -12.67 -2.13 -10.67
CA GLU A 156 -13.56 -0.98 -10.57
C GLU A 156 -13.99 -0.78 -12.01
N GLU A 157 -15.20 -1.25 -12.33
CA GLU A 157 -15.91 -0.73 -13.48
C GLU A 157 -15.88 0.77 -13.24
N LYS A 158 -14.97 1.46 -13.93
CA LYS A 158 -15.01 2.90 -13.98
C LYS A 158 -16.40 3.16 -14.52
N GLU A 159 -17.33 3.55 -13.65
CA GLU A 159 -18.58 4.14 -14.07
C GLU A 159 -18.16 5.20 -15.08
N GLU A 160 -18.45 4.94 -16.35
CA GLU A 160 -18.05 5.84 -17.40
C GLU A 160 -18.85 7.10 -17.15
N LYS A 161 -18.21 8.10 -16.51
CA LYS A 161 -18.83 9.39 -16.15
C LYS A 161 -19.35 10.18 -17.36
N TRP A 162 -19.25 9.61 -18.55
CA TRP A 162 -19.59 10.22 -19.81
C TRP A 162 -20.26 9.18 -20.69
N ILE A 163 -21.53 9.40 -21.00
CA ILE A 163 -22.26 8.60 -21.99
C ILE A 163 -21.82 9.10 -23.36
N LYS A 164 -21.29 8.20 -24.19
CA LYS A 164 -20.91 8.55 -25.57
C LYS A 164 -22.15 8.58 -26.47
N VAL A 165 -22.71 9.77 -26.67
CA VAL A 165 -23.79 10.00 -27.63
C VAL A 165 -23.23 10.15 -29.05
N ASN A 166 -23.91 9.59 -30.05
CA ASN A 166 -23.55 9.77 -31.46
C ASN A 166 -23.63 11.26 -31.86
N SER A 167 -22.60 11.79 -32.52
CA SER A 167 -22.51 13.22 -32.91
C SER A 167 -23.73 13.68 -33.72
N GLN A 168 -24.19 12.85 -34.66
CA GLN A 168 -25.32 13.20 -35.52
C GLN A 168 -26.63 13.31 -34.73
N VAL A 169 -26.83 12.38 -33.79
CA VAL A 169 -28.00 12.39 -32.89
C VAL A 169 -27.97 13.62 -31.98
N TRP A 170 -26.79 13.96 -31.46
CA TRP A 170 -26.59 15.14 -30.62
C TRP A 170 -26.83 16.46 -31.37
N GLU A 171 -26.35 16.57 -32.61
CA GLU A 171 -26.57 17.73 -33.47
C GLU A 171 -28.04 17.91 -33.84
N GLU A 172 -28.74 16.83 -34.18
CA GLU A 172 -30.18 16.85 -34.44
C GLU A 172 -30.98 17.27 -33.19
N PHE A 173 -30.59 16.78 -32.02
CA PHE A 173 -31.19 17.18 -30.74
C PHE A 173 -30.98 18.67 -30.47
N GLN A 174 -29.75 19.17 -30.60
CA GLN A 174 -29.43 20.58 -30.42
C GLN A 174 -30.21 21.47 -31.38
N TRP A 175 -30.33 21.04 -32.64
CA TRP A 175 -31.09 21.76 -33.66
C TRP A 175 -32.58 21.82 -33.28
N LYS A 176 -33.19 20.70 -32.88
CA LYS A 176 -34.61 20.64 -32.46
C LYS A 176 -34.88 21.46 -31.19
N ALA A 177 -33.99 21.43 -30.21
CA ALA A 177 -34.12 22.21 -28.98
C ALA A 177 -34.06 23.73 -29.28
N ARG A 178 -33.13 24.15 -30.14
CA ARG A 178 -33.00 25.56 -30.56
C ARG A 178 -34.17 26.05 -31.41
N GLN A 179 -34.74 25.21 -32.28
CA GLN A 179 -35.97 25.54 -33.03
C GLN A 179 -37.15 25.82 -32.11
N LYS A 180 -37.19 25.18 -30.94
CA LYS A 180 -38.19 25.42 -29.89
C LYS A 180 -37.82 26.56 -28.94
N GLY A 181 -36.69 27.26 -29.17
CA GLY A 181 -36.21 28.34 -28.30
C GLY A 181 -35.65 27.88 -26.96
N LEU A 182 -35.40 26.58 -26.78
CA LEU A 182 -34.93 25.98 -25.54
C LEU A 182 -33.41 25.72 -25.59
N ASN A 183 -32.75 25.79 -24.43
CA ASN A 183 -31.35 25.41 -24.31
C ASN A 183 -31.24 23.87 -24.24
N PRO A 184 -30.45 23.21 -25.12
CA PRO A 184 -30.31 21.76 -25.14
C PRO A 184 -29.97 21.13 -23.79
N ASN A 185 -29.17 21.81 -22.94
CA ASN A 185 -28.80 21.27 -21.63
C ASN A 185 -29.99 21.30 -20.65
N HIS A 186 -30.80 22.36 -20.68
CA HIS A 186 -32.01 22.47 -19.85
C HIS A 186 -33.04 21.40 -20.22
N VAL A 187 -33.18 21.08 -21.51
CA VAL A 187 -34.09 20.02 -21.97
C VAL A 187 -33.68 18.65 -21.43
N ILE A 188 -32.37 18.41 -21.27
CA ILE A 188 -31.88 17.15 -20.69
C ILE A 188 -32.13 17.12 -19.18
N GLU A 189 -31.87 18.23 -18.49
CA GLU A 189 -32.19 18.36 -17.05
C GLU A 189 -33.68 18.13 -16.81
N ASP A 190 -34.56 18.74 -17.61
CA ASP A 190 -36.02 18.57 -17.51
C ASP A 190 -36.44 17.10 -17.75
N ILE A 191 -35.85 16.43 -18.75
CA ILE A 191 -36.11 15.00 -19.02
C ILE A 191 -35.65 14.12 -17.86
N LEU A 192 -34.50 14.43 -17.26
CA LEU A 192 -33.97 13.67 -16.12
C LEU A 192 -34.83 13.86 -14.87
N HIS A 193 -35.33 15.07 -14.63
CA HIS A 193 -36.27 15.33 -13.54
C HIS A 193 -37.64 14.68 -13.75
N GLU A 194 -38.09 14.51 -15.00
CA GLU A 194 -39.32 13.75 -15.31
C GLU A 194 -39.14 12.24 -15.06
N TRP A 195 -37.90 11.75 -14.98
CA TRP A 195 -37.57 10.33 -14.74
C TRP A 195 -37.15 10.05 -13.29
N GLU A 196 -37.12 11.06 -12.43
CA GLU A 196 -37.07 10.84 -10.99
C GLU A 196 -38.43 10.23 -10.60
N ASP A 197 -38.45 8.90 -10.42
CA ASP A 197 -39.61 8.19 -9.89
C ASP A 197 -40.08 8.89 -8.61
N GLU A 198 -41.38 9.22 -8.55
CA GLU A 198 -42.06 9.76 -7.36
C GLU A 198 -41.57 9.02 -6.11
N ASP A 199 -40.88 9.74 -5.24
CA ASP A 199 -40.49 9.37 -3.88
C ASP A 199 -40.55 7.86 -3.59
N TYR A 200 -39.50 7.11 -3.97
CA TYR A 200 -39.24 5.83 -3.33
C TYR A 200 -38.82 6.12 -1.88
N GLU A 201 -39.79 6.43 -1.02
CA GLU A 201 -39.65 6.15 0.40
C GLU A 201 -39.48 4.64 0.51
N PRO A 202 -38.32 4.13 0.97
CA PRO A 202 -38.21 2.72 1.28
C PRO A 202 -39.34 2.41 2.26
N ASN A 203 -40.22 1.47 1.93
CA ASN A 203 -41.24 1.03 2.85
C ASN A 203 -40.55 0.47 4.11
N THR A 204 -40.43 1.29 5.16
CA THR A 204 -39.84 0.91 6.45
C THR A 204 -40.81 0.13 7.32
N ASP A 205 -42.07 -0.08 6.88
CA ASP A 205 -43.07 -0.80 7.68
C ASP A 205 -42.75 -2.30 7.85
N ASP A 206 -41.82 -2.86 7.07
CA ASP A 206 -41.38 -4.27 7.22
C ASP A 206 -40.18 -4.43 8.18
N LEU A 207 -39.67 -3.34 8.76
CA LEU A 207 -38.76 -3.38 9.91
C LEU A 207 -39.56 -3.06 11.18
N ALA A 208 -40.53 -3.93 11.50
CA ALA A 208 -40.93 -4.03 12.89
C ALA A 208 -39.67 -4.31 13.70
N ASP A 209 -39.43 -3.50 14.74
CA ASP A 209 -38.46 -3.78 15.80
C ASP A 209 -38.70 -5.22 16.25
N ASP A 210 -37.91 -6.17 15.73
CA ASP A 210 -37.77 -7.47 16.35
C ASP A 210 -37.28 -7.17 17.76
N GLU A 211 -38.15 -7.44 18.73
CA GLU A 211 -37.89 -7.33 20.16
C GLU A 211 -36.51 -7.96 20.40
N VAL A 212 -35.49 -7.11 20.60
CA VAL A 212 -34.13 -7.56 20.85
C VAL A 212 -34.19 -8.29 22.18
N GLU A 213 -34.23 -9.62 22.14
CA GLU A 213 -34.19 -10.44 23.35
C GLU A 213 -32.96 -9.99 24.15
N GLU A 214 -33.21 -9.45 25.35
CA GLU A 214 -32.15 -9.03 26.25
C GLU A 214 -31.24 -10.23 26.51
N VAL A 215 -30.02 -10.17 25.97
CA VAL A 215 -29.03 -11.24 26.16
C VAL A 215 -28.81 -11.40 27.66
N PRO A 216 -29.05 -12.59 28.24
CA PRO A 216 -28.84 -12.82 29.66
C PRO A 216 -27.42 -12.42 30.06
N THR A 217 -27.26 -11.72 31.18
CA THR A 217 -25.97 -11.20 31.68
C THR A 217 -24.90 -12.29 31.78
N GLU A 218 -25.29 -13.52 32.10
CA GLU A 218 -24.39 -14.69 32.15
C GLU A 218 -23.72 -15.00 30.80
N LYS A 219 -24.40 -14.78 29.66
CA LYS A 219 -23.81 -14.95 28.32
C LYS A 219 -22.82 -13.84 28.00
N LEU A 220 -23.09 -12.61 28.46
CA LEU A 220 -22.20 -11.48 28.27
C LEU A 220 -20.89 -11.66 29.04
N GLU A 221 -20.97 -12.15 30.27
CA GLU A 221 -19.78 -12.49 31.09
C GLU A 221 -18.98 -13.62 30.44
N ALA A 222 -19.65 -14.67 29.94
CA ALA A 222 -18.97 -15.76 29.24
C ALA A 222 -18.25 -15.29 27.97
N TRP A 223 -18.85 -14.36 27.20
CA TRP A 223 -18.21 -13.79 26.01
C TRP A 223 -17.06 -12.84 26.36
N GLN A 224 -17.14 -12.11 27.47
CA GLN A 224 -16.04 -11.28 27.95
C GLN A 224 -14.87 -12.13 28.42
N ASP A 225 -15.12 -13.23 29.13
CA ASP A 225 -14.09 -14.18 29.54
C ASP A 225 -13.44 -14.86 28.34
N ASP A 226 -14.21 -15.23 27.31
CA ASP A 226 -13.69 -15.84 26.08
C ASP A 226 -12.84 -14.85 25.27
N LEU A 227 -13.27 -13.58 25.18
CA LEU A 227 -12.48 -12.49 24.62
C LEU A 227 -11.18 -12.27 25.39
N GLN A 228 -11.23 -12.27 26.73
CA GLN A 228 -10.07 -12.11 27.60
C GLN A 228 -9.09 -13.27 27.41
N ALA A 229 -9.59 -14.51 27.29
CA ALA A 229 -8.78 -15.70 27.04
C ALA A 229 -8.06 -15.65 25.68
N LEU A 230 -8.75 -15.17 24.63
CA LEU A 230 -8.16 -14.98 23.29
C LEU A 230 -7.07 -13.89 23.29
N ILE A 231 -7.27 -12.81 24.06
CA ILE A 231 -6.26 -11.77 24.25
C ILE A 231 -5.04 -12.34 24.98
N GLU A 232 -5.25 -13.10 26.06
CA GLU A 232 -4.17 -13.75 26.81
C GLU A 232 -3.44 -14.84 26.02
N GLU A 233 -4.11 -15.54 25.11
CA GLU A 233 -3.49 -16.50 24.19
C GLU A 233 -2.61 -15.79 23.16
N LYS A 234 -3.12 -14.68 22.58
CA LYS A 234 -2.36 -13.82 21.66
C LYS A 234 -1.13 -13.22 22.34
N ASP A 235 -1.28 -12.66 23.55
CA ASP A 235 -0.16 -12.13 24.31
C ASP A 235 0.88 -13.20 24.70
N ARG A 236 0.46 -14.47 24.86
CA ARG A 236 1.38 -15.61 25.07
C ARG A 236 2.13 -16.00 23.80
N THR A 237 1.47 -15.92 22.65
CA THR A 237 2.06 -16.25 21.35
C THR A 237 2.93 -15.13 20.80
N ASP A 238 2.69 -13.87 21.17
CA ASP A 238 3.55 -12.74 20.78
C ASP A 238 4.75 -12.57 21.73
N ASN A 239 4.71 -13.13 22.95
CA ASN A 239 5.79 -13.00 23.94
C ASN A 239 7.01 -13.93 23.77
N TRP A 240 6.95 -14.98 22.94
CA TRP A 240 8.15 -15.84 22.77
C TRP A 240 9.22 -15.16 21.89
N PHE A 241 8.81 -14.28 20.97
CA PHE A 241 9.72 -13.57 20.07
C PHE A 241 10.39 -12.36 20.76
N THR A 242 9.65 -11.63 21.60
CA THR A 242 10.21 -10.52 22.41
C THR A 242 11.17 -11.04 23.49
N GLN A 243 10.90 -12.20 24.11
CA GLN A 243 11.84 -12.82 25.06
C GLN A 243 13.13 -13.32 24.38
N LEU A 244 13.07 -13.81 23.14
CA LEU A 244 14.25 -14.20 22.34
C LEU A 244 15.13 -12.99 21.99
N ILE A 245 14.49 -11.86 21.65
CA ILE A 245 15.19 -10.59 21.40
C ILE A 245 15.84 -10.07 22.70
N PHE A 246 15.13 -10.05 23.83
CA PHE A 246 15.72 -9.62 25.11
C PHE A 246 16.88 -10.52 25.59
N TRP A 247 16.82 -11.84 25.34
CA TRP A 247 17.94 -12.75 25.64
C TRP A 247 19.17 -12.49 24.76
N SER A 248 18.99 -12.17 23.48
CA SER A 248 20.10 -11.81 22.58
C SER A 248 20.79 -10.50 22.96
N PHE A 249 20.06 -9.52 23.53
CA PHE A 249 20.63 -8.26 24.00
C PHE A 249 21.24 -8.34 25.41
N ALA A 250 20.75 -9.22 26.29
CA ALA A 250 21.32 -9.41 27.62
C ALA A 250 22.69 -10.11 27.60
N TYR A 251 22.95 -11.00 26.62
CA TYR A 251 24.24 -11.69 26.48
C TYR A 251 25.33 -10.85 25.79
N ALA A 252 24.95 -9.77 25.09
CA ALA A 252 25.89 -8.88 24.40
C ALA A 252 26.53 -7.81 25.30
N ASN A 253 26.05 -7.66 26.55
CA ASN A 253 26.56 -6.68 27.53
C ASN A 253 27.35 -7.33 28.69
N SER A 254 27.75 -8.60 28.59
CA SER A 254 28.50 -9.30 29.64
C SER A 254 29.84 -9.90 29.19
N THR A 255 30.50 -9.30 28.18
CA THR A 255 31.91 -9.58 27.85
C THR A 255 32.66 -8.31 27.52
#